data_AF-A0A399ZV00-F1
#
_entry.id   AF-A0A399ZV00-F1
#
_cell.length_a   1.000
_cell.length_b   1.000
_cell.length_c   1.000
_cell.angle_alpha   90.00
_cell.angle_beta   90.00
_cell.angle_gamma   90.00
#
_symmetry.space_group_name_H-M   'P 1'
#
loop_
_entity.id
_entity.type
_entity.pdbx_description
1 polymer ?
#
loop_
_entity_poly.entity_id
_entity_poly.type
_entity_poly.pdbx_seq_one_letter_code
_entity_poly.pdbx_strand_id
1 'polypeptide(L)'
;MSRNTKIAVICLGLCGVGALLLPRVTENIVSQKPDDMKRVGAEIADYTLPPGYAEVMGLDMFVYKMVALAPKNQRGDGMIFMLMSANAGGASQQQMERQMQQSFQQQFGRSGSQMQVIGQEAVTIRGQPVTLTIAENDASPKLRQALGTFEGKNGLVIVMAMGTAEKWNDALLREFLSSIQ
;
A
#
# COMPACT_ATOMS: atom_id res chain seq x y z
N MET A 1 -39.79 -24.06 37.38
CA MET A 1 -39.54 -22.78 36.67
C MET A 1 -38.08 -22.74 36.27
N SER A 2 -37.80 -22.59 34.96
CA SER A 2 -36.64 -23.18 34.28
C SER A 2 -35.34 -22.39 34.39
N ARG A 3 -34.23 -23.13 34.40
CA ARG A 3 -32.82 -22.72 34.48
C ARG A 3 -32.32 -21.90 33.27
N ASN A 4 -33.20 -21.62 32.31
CA ASN A 4 -32.87 -21.05 30.99
C ASN A 4 -32.99 -19.52 30.93
N THR A 5 -33.61 -18.87 31.92
CA THR A 5 -33.80 -17.41 31.92
C THR A 5 -32.53 -16.64 32.32
N LYS A 6 -31.60 -17.26 33.05
CA LYS A 6 -30.37 -16.58 33.52
C LYS A 6 -29.27 -16.48 32.46
N ILE A 7 -29.26 -17.37 31.45
CA ILE A 7 -28.23 -17.38 30.39
C ILE A 7 -28.50 -16.32 29.33
N ALA A 8 -29.77 -15.97 29.08
CA ALA A 8 -30.15 -15.00 28.07
C ALA A 8 -29.68 -13.56 28.39
N VAL A 9 -29.52 -13.21 29.67
CA VAL A 9 -29.13 -11.85 30.09
C VAL A 9 -27.61 -11.61 29.94
N ILE A 10 -26.80 -12.66 30.02
CA ILE A 10 -25.33 -12.54 29.95
C ILE A 10 -24.84 -12.35 28.50
N CYS A 11 -25.50 -12.97 27.50
CA CYS A 11 -25.15 -12.79 26.09
C CYS A 11 -25.52 -11.41 25.53
N LEU A 12 -26.58 -10.77 26.04
CA LEU A 12 -26.98 -9.43 25.60
C LEU A 12 -26.05 -8.31 26.11
N GLY A 13 -25.42 -8.50 27.27
CA GLY A 13 -24.40 -7.58 27.79
C GLY A 13 -23.06 -7.65 27.05
N LEU A 14 -22.63 -8.87 26.67
CA LEU A 14 -21.37 -9.08 25.95
C LEU A 14 -21.44 -8.66 24.47
N CYS A 15 -22.58 -8.85 23.79
CA CYS A 15 -22.76 -8.38 22.41
C CYS A 15 -23.01 -6.86 22.32
N GLY A 16 -23.64 -6.25 23.33
CA GLY A 16 -23.89 -4.81 23.36
C GLY A 16 -22.62 -3.97 23.51
N VAL A 17 -21.67 -4.42 24.34
CA VAL A 17 -20.38 -3.71 24.54
C VAL A 17 -19.46 -3.89 23.33
N GLY A 18 -19.46 -5.08 22.70
CA GLY A 18 -18.71 -5.31 21.46
C GLY A 18 -19.18 -4.44 20.30
N ALA A 19 -20.49 -4.31 20.10
CA ALA A 19 -21.07 -3.48 19.03
C ALA A 19 -20.82 -1.97 19.24
N LEU A 20 -20.67 -1.51 20.48
CA LEU A 20 -20.40 -0.11 20.81
C LEU A 20 -18.90 0.27 20.73
N LEU A 21 -17.99 -0.69 20.92
CA LEU A 21 -16.55 -0.46 20.81
C LEU A 21 -16.01 -0.61 19.38
N LEU A 22 -16.67 -1.41 18.54
CA LEU A 22 -16.27 -1.63 17.14
C LEU A 22 -16.22 -0.35 16.27
N PRO A 23 -17.18 0.59 16.29
CA PRO A 23 -17.12 1.76 15.41
C PRO A 23 -15.93 2.69 15.71
N ARG A 24 -15.45 2.74 16.96
CA ARG A 24 -14.27 3.55 17.32
C ARG A 24 -12.93 2.92 16.94
N VAL A 25 -12.86 1.61 16.76
CA VAL A 25 -11.62 0.94 16.34
C VAL A 25 -11.44 1.07 14.82
N THR A 26 -12.53 1.13 14.05
CA THR A 26 -12.49 1.24 12.58
C THR A 26 -12.16 2.64 12.06
N GLU A 27 -12.47 3.71 12.79
CA GLU A 27 -12.18 5.10 12.36
C GLU A 27 -10.67 5.44 12.37
N ASN A 28 -9.83 4.63 13.04
CA ASN A 28 -8.38 4.81 13.08
C ASN A 28 -7.61 3.97 12.05
N ILE A 29 -8.26 3.05 11.35
CA ILE A 29 -7.58 2.07 10.48
C ILE A 29 -7.32 2.64 9.08
N VAL A 30 -8.32 3.34 8.52
CA VAL A 30 -8.22 4.05 7.23
C VAL A 30 -8.34 5.53 7.54
N SER A 31 -7.22 6.26 7.57
CA SER A 31 -7.27 7.71 7.75
C SER A 31 -7.16 8.41 6.42
N GLN A 32 -8.13 9.29 6.16
CA GLN A 32 -8.07 10.29 5.10
C GLN A 32 -7.64 11.66 5.65
N LYS A 33 -7.26 11.73 6.93
CA LYS A 33 -6.78 12.98 7.54
C LYS A 33 -5.33 13.22 7.10
N PRO A 34 -5.00 14.40 6.55
CA PRO A 34 -3.66 14.69 6.04
C PRO A 34 -2.52 14.39 7.01
N ASP A 35 -2.71 14.70 8.30
CA ASP A 35 -1.66 14.52 9.32
C ASP A 35 -1.40 13.04 9.63
N ASP A 36 -2.44 12.21 9.61
CA ASP A 36 -2.30 10.76 9.81
C ASP A 36 -1.60 10.09 8.61
N MET A 37 -1.91 10.52 7.39
CA MET A 37 -1.30 9.96 6.18
C MET A 37 0.20 10.28 6.11
N LYS A 38 0.58 11.51 6.47
CA LYS A 38 1.98 11.92 6.60
C LYS A 38 2.71 11.12 7.67
N ARG A 39 2.07 10.92 8.84
CA ARG A 39 2.62 10.11 9.92
C ARG A 39 2.88 8.67 9.45
N VAL A 40 1.90 8.03 8.83
CA VAL A 40 2.04 6.67 8.28
C VAL A 40 3.15 6.60 7.25
N GLY A 41 3.23 7.59 6.36
CA GLY A 41 4.31 7.70 5.39
C GLY A 41 5.69 7.75 6.04
N ALA A 42 5.88 8.65 7.01
CA ALA A 42 7.14 8.83 7.73
C ALA A 42 7.57 7.60 8.54
N GLU A 43 6.62 6.75 8.95
CA GLU A 43 6.87 5.48 9.61
C GLU A 43 7.29 4.36 8.63
N ILE A 44 6.96 4.49 7.33
CA ILE A 44 7.40 3.55 6.29
C ILE A 44 8.82 3.91 5.83
N ALA A 45 9.03 5.14 5.37
CA ALA A 45 10.31 5.68 4.90
C ALA A 45 10.28 7.21 4.92
N ASP A 46 11.44 7.87 4.95
CA ASP A 46 11.49 9.30 4.68
C ASP A 46 11.45 9.50 3.16
N TYR A 47 10.66 10.45 2.67
CA TYR A 47 10.59 10.76 1.24
C TYR A 47 10.18 12.21 1.03
N THR A 48 10.45 12.74 -0.16
CA THR A 48 9.94 14.04 -0.57
C THR A 48 8.78 13.85 -1.54
N LEU A 49 7.66 14.51 -1.29
CA LEU A 49 6.54 14.50 -2.22
C LEU A 49 6.95 15.17 -3.54
N PRO A 50 6.66 14.54 -4.70
CA PRO A 50 6.87 15.21 -5.97
C PRO A 50 6.02 16.49 -6.08
N PRO A 51 6.44 17.50 -6.86
CA PRO A 51 5.67 18.71 -7.05
C PRO A 51 4.23 18.42 -7.50
N GLY A 52 3.24 18.99 -6.80
CA GLY A 52 1.82 18.79 -7.11
C GLY A 52 1.18 17.51 -6.55
N TYR A 53 1.95 16.67 -5.83
CA TYR A 53 1.45 15.46 -5.18
C TYR A 53 1.09 15.68 -3.71
N ALA A 54 0.21 14.83 -3.19
CA ALA A 54 -0.11 14.69 -1.78
C ALA A 54 -0.33 13.23 -1.40
N GLU A 55 -0.18 12.91 -0.13
CA GLU A 55 -0.74 11.70 0.45
C GLU A 55 -2.27 11.75 0.33
N VAL A 56 -2.85 10.76 -0.32
CA VAL A 56 -4.30 10.66 -0.56
C VAL A 56 -4.95 9.50 0.19
N MET A 57 -4.14 8.59 0.73
CA MET A 57 -4.59 7.49 1.58
C MET A 57 -3.48 7.11 2.55
N GLY A 58 -3.84 6.89 3.82
CA GLY A 58 -2.98 6.33 4.84
C GLY A 58 -3.72 5.22 5.58
N LEU A 59 -3.05 4.08 5.73
CA LEU A 59 -3.58 2.90 6.36
C LEU A 59 -2.57 2.42 7.39
N ASP A 60 -2.99 2.34 8.65
CA ASP A 60 -2.14 1.91 9.76
C ASP A 60 -2.80 0.71 10.43
N MET A 61 -2.35 -0.48 10.06
CA MET A 61 -2.71 -1.71 10.73
C MET A 61 -1.51 -2.25 11.49
N PHE A 62 -1.80 -2.95 12.58
CA PHE A 62 -0.80 -3.60 13.41
C PHE A 62 0.22 -4.43 12.61
N VAL A 63 -0.25 -5.09 11.55
CA VAL A 63 0.54 -5.98 10.67
C VAL A 63 1.09 -5.31 9.42
N TYR A 64 0.49 -4.22 8.92
CA TYR A 64 0.98 -3.52 7.73
C TYR A 64 0.58 -2.05 7.73
N LYS A 65 1.45 -1.24 7.13
CA LYS A 65 1.23 0.19 6.91
C LYS A 65 1.26 0.47 5.42
N MET A 66 0.41 1.36 4.97
CA MET A 66 0.35 1.76 3.57
C MET A 66 0.11 3.25 3.45
N VAL A 67 0.81 3.90 2.53
CA VAL A 67 0.52 5.26 2.10
C VAL A 67 0.41 5.28 0.58
N ALA A 68 -0.60 5.99 0.07
CA ALA A 68 -0.74 6.26 -1.36
C ALA A 68 -0.59 7.76 -1.62
N LEU A 69 0.18 8.09 -2.66
CA LEU A 69 0.47 9.44 -3.11
C LEU A 69 -0.15 9.63 -4.49
N ALA A 70 -0.87 10.73 -4.69
CA ALA A 70 -1.44 11.07 -5.98
C ALA A 70 -1.47 12.60 -6.21
N PRO A 71 -1.68 13.06 -7.45
CA PRO A 71 -1.81 14.48 -7.76
C PRO A 71 -2.96 15.14 -7.01
N LYS A 72 -2.70 16.32 -6.42
CA LYS A 72 -3.66 17.06 -5.57
C LYS A 72 -4.95 17.43 -6.29
N ASN A 73 -4.84 17.74 -7.58
CA ASN A 73 -5.90 18.47 -8.29
C ASN A 73 -6.78 17.60 -9.18
N GLN A 74 -6.42 16.33 -9.44
CA GLN A 74 -7.19 15.46 -10.33
C GLN A 74 -7.00 13.97 -9.99
N ARG A 75 -8.07 13.32 -9.52
CA ARG A 75 -8.12 11.84 -9.45
C ARG A 75 -8.09 11.29 -10.88
N GLY A 76 -6.98 10.65 -11.25
CA GLY A 76 -6.82 9.99 -12.55
C GLY A 76 -5.92 10.73 -13.55
N ASP A 77 -5.37 11.90 -13.20
CA ASP A 77 -4.41 12.60 -14.05
C ASP A 77 -3.01 12.44 -13.43
N GLY A 78 -2.17 11.60 -14.03
CA GLY A 78 -0.81 11.30 -13.57
C GLY A 78 -0.64 9.94 -12.89
N MET A 79 0.57 9.68 -12.40
CA MET A 79 0.90 8.43 -11.71
C MET A 79 0.43 8.47 -10.26
N ILE A 80 0.10 7.31 -9.71
CA ILE A 80 -0.15 7.07 -8.29
C ILE A 80 1.03 6.27 -7.76
N PHE A 81 1.59 6.69 -6.63
CA PHE A 81 2.62 5.94 -5.91
C PHE A 81 2.00 5.32 -4.67
N MET A 82 2.43 4.12 -4.33
CA MET A 82 2.01 3.42 -3.13
C MET A 82 3.23 2.80 -2.46
N LEU A 83 3.39 3.08 -1.17
CA LEU A 83 4.38 2.43 -0.32
C LEU A 83 3.63 1.57 0.68
N MET A 84 4.05 0.32 0.84
CA MET A 84 3.48 -0.60 1.82
C MET A 84 4.60 -1.29 2.59
N SER A 85 4.61 -1.17 3.91
CA SER A 85 5.50 -1.92 4.79
C SER A 85 4.74 -3.00 5.53
N ALA A 86 5.29 -4.21 5.60
CA ALA A 86 4.78 -5.26 6.48
C ALA A 86 5.64 -5.34 7.74
N ASN A 87 4.99 -5.38 8.91
CA ASN A 87 5.69 -5.69 10.15
C ASN A 87 5.96 -7.19 10.20
N ALA A 88 7.24 -7.57 10.24
CA ALA A 88 7.72 -8.95 10.27
C ALA A 88 7.49 -9.64 11.63
N GLY A 89 6.28 -9.55 12.19
CA GLY A 89 5.92 -10.08 13.51
C GLY A 89 5.90 -11.61 13.61
N GLY A 90 7.01 -12.26 13.26
CA GLY A 90 7.26 -13.69 13.34
C GLY A 90 7.60 -14.37 12.01
N ALA A 91 7.26 -13.77 10.86
CA ALA A 91 7.61 -14.31 9.54
C ALA A 91 8.98 -13.78 9.10
N SER A 92 9.84 -14.66 8.56
CA SER A 92 11.10 -14.21 7.98
C SER A 92 10.84 -13.30 6.77
N GLN A 93 11.61 -12.23 6.62
CA GLN A 93 11.54 -11.30 5.48
C GLN A 93 11.51 -12.04 4.12
N GLN A 94 12.34 -13.08 3.99
CA GLN A 94 12.39 -13.94 2.81
C GLN A 94 11.11 -14.73 2.52
N GLN A 95 10.33 -15.09 3.55
CA GLN A 95 9.02 -15.74 3.35
C GLN A 95 7.99 -14.73 2.87
N MET A 96 7.99 -13.51 3.42
CA MET A 96 7.10 -12.44 2.97
C MET A 96 7.43 -12.02 1.53
N GLU A 97 8.71 -11.85 1.19
CA GLU A 97 9.15 -11.58 -0.19
C GLU A 97 8.62 -12.63 -1.17
N ARG A 98 8.79 -13.91 -0.84
CA ARG A 98 8.31 -15.02 -1.67
C ARG A 98 6.79 -15.04 -1.80
N GLN A 99 6.06 -14.85 -0.70
CA GLN A 99 4.61 -14.81 -0.70
C GLN A 99 4.09 -13.62 -1.52
N MET A 100 4.75 -12.46 -1.42
CA MET A 100 4.45 -11.30 -2.25
C MET A 100 4.72 -11.57 -3.72
N GLN A 101 5.92 -12.04 -4.07
CA GLN A 101 6.26 -12.38 -5.45
C GLN A 101 5.25 -13.34 -6.06
N GLN A 102 4.83 -14.37 -5.31
CA GLN A 102 3.77 -15.29 -5.72
C GLN A 102 2.40 -14.59 -5.88
N SER A 103 2.03 -13.74 -4.92
CA SER A 103 0.77 -12.98 -4.98
C SER A 103 0.75 -12.02 -6.17
N PHE A 104 1.89 -11.41 -6.52
CA PHE A 104 2.04 -10.56 -7.70
C PHE A 104 1.91 -11.36 -8.99
N GLN A 105 2.61 -12.50 -9.11
CA GLN A 105 2.45 -13.39 -10.26
C GLN A 105 1.00 -13.85 -10.44
N GLN A 106 0.29 -14.09 -9.33
CA GLN A 106 -1.13 -14.44 -9.36
C GLN A 106 -2.04 -13.25 -9.71
N GLN A 107 -1.77 -12.04 -9.22
CA GLN A 107 -2.53 -10.83 -9.59
C GLN A 107 -2.38 -10.50 -11.07
N PHE A 108 -1.16 -10.58 -11.61
CA PHE A 108 -0.90 -10.39 -13.04
C PHE A 108 -1.58 -11.44 -13.91
N GLY A 109 -1.78 -12.66 -13.38
CA GLY A 109 -2.48 -13.75 -14.08
C GLY A 109 -4.00 -13.81 -13.90
N ARG A 110 -4.60 -13.14 -12.91
CA ARG A 110 -6.03 -13.29 -12.55
C ARG A 110 -6.87 -12.01 -12.59
N SER A 111 -6.25 -10.84 -12.63
CA SER A 111 -7.00 -9.59 -12.78
C SER A 111 -7.52 -9.51 -14.22
N GLY A 112 -8.77 -9.09 -14.45
CA GLY A 112 -9.39 -8.98 -15.78
C GLY A 112 -8.70 -8.02 -16.77
N SER A 113 -7.52 -7.52 -16.40
CA SER A 113 -6.52 -6.89 -17.26
C SER A 113 -5.22 -7.66 -17.06
N GLN A 114 -4.92 -8.59 -17.98
CA GLN A 114 -3.70 -9.38 -17.96
C GLN A 114 -2.51 -8.42 -18.14
N MET A 115 -1.83 -8.10 -17.04
CA MET A 115 -0.62 -7.29 -17.08
C MET A 115 0.52 -8.19 -17.57
N GLN A 116 1.27 -7.71 -18.55
CA GLN A 116 2.45 -8.37 -19.09
C GLN A 116 3.69 -7.62 -18.63
N VAL A 117 4.70 -8.35 -18.16
CA VAL A 117 5.99 -7.74 -17.83
C VAL A 117 6.65 -7.27 -19.13
N ILE A 118 6.87 -5.97 -19.25
CA ILE A 118 7.49 -5.34 -20.44
C ILE A 118 8.96 -4.98 -20.21
N GLY A 119 9.43 -5.02 -18.96
CA GLY A 119 10.83 -4.74 -18.67
C GLY A 119 11.17 -4.76 -17.18
N GLN A 120 12.45 -4.55 -16.91
CA GLN A 120 12.97 -4.29 -15.58
C GLN A 120 13.87 -3.06 -15.62
N GLU A 121 13.86 -2.28 -14.55
CA GLU A 121 14.65 -1.06 -14.43
C GLU A 121 15.38 -1.02 -13.09
N ALA A 122 16.69 -0.77 -13.13
CA ALA A 122 17.46 -0.48 -11.93
C ALA A 122 17.28 1.00 -11.53
N VAL A 123 16.85 1.21 -10.29
CA VAL A 123 16.73 2.51 -9.64
C VAL A 123 17.52 2.52 -8.33
N THR A 124 17.73 3.70 -7.76
CA THR A 124 18.39 3.83 -6.46
C THR A 124 17.37 4.28 -5.42
N ILE A 125 17.26 3.53 -4.33
CA ILE A 125 16.44 3.85 -3.16
C ILE A 125 17.36 3.72 -1.94
N ARG A 126 17.44 4.75 -1.08
CA ARG A 126 18.34 4.76 0.09
C ARG A 126 19.82 4.46 -0.23
N GLY A 127 20.29 4.88 -1.40
CA GLY A 127 21.64 4.61 -1.88
C GLY A 127 21.90 3.16 -2.30
N GLN A 128 20.89 2.28 -2.27
CA GLN A 128 21.00 0.89 -2.70
C GLN A 128 20.34 0.70 -4.08
N PRO A 129 20.91 -0.16 -4.95
CA PRO A 129 20.26 -0.54 -6.20
C PRO A 129 19.02 -1.39 -5.92
N VAL A 130 17.89 -0.99 -6.48
CA VAL A 130 16.62 -1.71 -6.42
C VAL A 130 16.15 -1.99 -7.85
N THR A 131 15.74 -3.23 -8.11
CA THR A 131 15.16 -3.60 -9.40
C THR A 131 13.65 -3.41 -9.37
N LEU A 132 13.16 -2.55 -10.26
CA LEU A 132 11.74 -2.44 -10.56
C LEU A 132 11.36 -3.40 -11.68
N THR A 133 10.23 -4.06 -11.53
CA THR A 133 9.56 -4.79 -12.61
C THR A 133 8.47 -3.88 -13.19
N ILE A 134 8.54 -3.63 -14.50
CA ILE A 134 7.56 -2.82 -15.22
C ILE A 134 6.61 -3.77 -15.95
N ALA A 135 5.32 -3.58 -15.72
CA ALA A 135 4.26 -4.33 -16.38
C ALA A 135 3.24 -3.38 -17.02
N GLU A 136 2.60 -3.83 -18.10
CA GLU A 136 1.57 -3.08 -18.83
C GLU A 136 0.43 -4.03 -19.23
N ASN A 137 -0.82 -3.57 -19.20
CA ASN A 137 -1.93 -4.35 -19.74
C ASN A 137 -2.21 -4.00 -21.22
N ASP A 138 -2.98 -4.87 -21.86
CA ASP A 138 -3.49 -4.66 -23.22
C ASP A 138 -4.85 -3.92 -23.24
N ALA A 139 -5.23 -3.24 -22.14
CA ALA A 139 -6.49 -2.50 -22.08
C ALA A 139 -6.40 -1.14 -22.81
N SER A 140 -7.55 -0.50 -23.02
CA SER A 140 -7.61 0.88 -23.53
C SER A 140 -8.41 1.76 -22.55
N PRO A 141 -7.80 2.79 -21.93
CA PRO A 141 -6.38 3.15 -22.03
C PRO A 141 -5.47 2.12 -21.35
N LYS A 142 -4.25 1.96 -21.88
CA LYS A 142 -3.25 1.05 -21.30
C LYS A 142 -2.85 1.53 -19.92
N LEU A 143 -2.77 0.62 -18.96
CA LEU A 143 -2.24 0.86 -17.63
C LEU A 143 -0.84 0.30 -17.53
N ARG A 144 0.09 1.12 -17.06
CA ARG A 144 1.46 0.75 -16.74
C ARG A 144 1.66 0.77 -15.24
N GLN A 145 2.42 -0.20 -14.75
CA GLN A 145 2.77 -0.35 -13.35
C GLN A 145 4.26 -0.64 -13.22
N ALA A 146 4.91 -0.04 -12.22
CA ALA A 146 6.26 -0.40 -11.80
C ALA A 146 6.19 -0.88 -10.35
N LEU A 147 6.88 -1.96 -10.06
CA LEU A 147 6.86 -2.61 -8.76
C LEU A 147 8.28 -2.96 -8.32
N GLY A 148 8.62 -2.64 -7.07
CA GLY A 148 9.88 -3.01 -6.47
C GLY A 148 9.76 -3.21 -4.97
N THR A 149 10.82 -3.74 -4.38
CA THR A 149 10.93 -3.93 -2.93
C THR A 149 12.26 -3.40 -2.44
N PHE A 150 12.26 -2.79 -1.27
CA PHE A 150 13.45 -2.27 -0.61
C PHE A 150 13.32 -2.34 0.91
N GLU A 151 14.42 -2.19 1.64
CA GLU A 151 14.37 -2.14 3.11
C GLU A 151 14.05 -0.72 3.58
N GLY A 152 12.91 -0.55 4.25
CA GLY A 152 12.52 0.70 4.90
C GLY A 152 12.87 0.71 6.39
N LYS A 153 12.29 1.66 7.13
CA LYS A 153 12.61 1.86 8.56
C LYS A 153 12.23 0.68 9.44
N ASN A 154 11.11 0.03 9.11
CA ASN A 154 10.48 -1.01 9.94
C ASN A 154 10.42 -2.38 9.23
N GLY A 155 11.31 -2.60 8.25
CA GLY A 155 11.38 -3.84 7.47
C GLY A 155 11.14 -3.62 5.98
N LEU A 156 10.76 -4.70 5.28
CA LEU A 156 10.56 -4.68 3.84
C LEU A 156 9.41 -3.75 3.46
N VAL A 157 9.67 -2.89 2.48
CA VAL A 157 8.72 -2.00 1.85
C VAL A 157 8.55 -2.39 0.40
N ILE A 158 7.29 -2.47 -0.03
CA ILE A 158 6.92 -2.50 -1.43
C ILE A 158 6.72 -1.08 -1.90
N VAL A 159 7.33 -0.75 -3.02
CA VAL A 159 6.96 0.43 -3.81
C VAL A 159 6.23 -0.01 -5.06
N MET A 160 5.10 0.62 -5.30
CA MET A 160 4.31 0.46 -6.51
C MET A 160 4.05 1.84 -7.11
N ALA A 161 4.28 2.01 -8.39
CA ALA A 161 3.82 3.15 -9.17
C ALA A 161 2.85 2.65 -10.23
N MET A 162 1.73 3.33 -10.45
CA MET A 162 0.75 2.99 -11.47
C MET A 162 0.23 4.23 -12.18
N GLY A 163 -0.08 4.10 -13.46
CA GLY A 163 -0.67 5.19 -14.25
C GLY A 163 -1.10 4.69 -15.61
N THR A 164 -1.79 5.53 -16.40
CA THR A 164 -1.98 5.22 -17.82
C THR A 164 -0.64 5.34 -18.55
N ALA A 165 -0.41 4.55 -19.58
CA ALA A 165 0.84 4.59 -20.36
C ALA A 165 1.09 5.99 -20.96
N GLU A 166 0.02 6.71 -21.32
CA GLU A 166 0.09 8.08 -21.84
C GLU A 166 0.52 9.12 -20.78
N LYS A 167 0.24 8.86 -19.50
CA LYS A 167 0.53 9.76 -18.39
C LYS A 167 1.72 9.28 -17.55
N TRP A 168 2.41 8.23 -18.02
CA TRP A 168 3.59 7.70 -17.38
C TRP A 168 4.75 8.70 -17.50
N ASN A 169 5.47 8.93 -16.40
CA ASN A 169 6.57 9.88 -16.37
C ASN A 169 7.76 9.25 -15.63
N ASP A 170 8.71 8.72 -16.40
CA ASP A 170 9.90 8.04 -15.86
C ASP A 170 10.78 8.98 -15.03
N ALA A 171 10.86 10.26 -15.39
CA ALA A 171 11.65 11.25 -14.63
C ALA A 171 11.04 11.46 -13.24
N LEU A 172 9.71 11.62 -13.16
CA LEU A 172 8.98 11.76 -11.91
C LEU A 172 9.10 10.51 -11.03
N LEU A 173 9.03 9.32 -11.64
CA LEU A 173 9.25 8.05 -10.94
C LEU A 173 10.64 8.02 -10.31
N ARG A 174 11.70 8.29 -11.09
CA ARG A 174 13.08 8.25 -10.62
C ARG A 174 13.35 9.31 -9.55
N GLU A 175 12.83 10.53 -9.74
CA GLU A 175 12.93 11.61 -8.77
C GLU A 175 12.32 11.19 -7.43
N PHE A 176 11.08 10.69 -7.45
CA PHE A 176 10.40 10.22 -6.25
C PHE A 176 11.20 9.12 -5.54
N LEU A 177 11.61 8.08 -6.27
CA LEU A 177 12.32 6.94 -5.68
C LEU A 177 13.70 7.33 -5.13
N SER A 178 14.40 8.25 -5.79
CA SER A 178 15.68 8.78 -5.32
C SER A 178 15.54 9.64 -4.05
N SER A 179 14.35 10.20 -3.81
CA SER A 179 14.06 10.97 -2.60
C SER A 179 13.88 10.12 -1.35
N ILE A 180 13.70 8.79 -1.51
CA ILE A 180 13.42 7.88 -0.40
C ILE A 180 14.69 7.59 0.40
N GLN A 181 14.62 7.83 1.73
CA GLN A 181 15.69 7.67 2.72
C GLN A 181 15.31 6.77 3.89
#